data_AF-A0A7J7P358-F1
#
_entry.id   AF-A0A7J7P358-F1
#
_cell.length_a   1.000
_cell.length_b   1.000
_cell.length_c   1.000
_cell.angle_alpha   90.00
_cell.angle_beta   90.00
_cell.angle_gamma   90.00
#
_symmetry.space_group_name_H-M   'P 1'
#
loop_
_entity.id
_entity.type
_entity.pdbx_description
1 polymer ?
#
loop_
_entity_poly.entity_id
_entity_poly.type
_entity_poly.pdbx_seq_one_letter_code
_entity_poly.pdbx_strand_id
1 'polypeptide(L)' 'MHSAEAKKESRGAHARKDFARRDDENWMKHTLGYWENEKVRLDYRPVHMNTLDDEIQTLPPKARVY' A
#
# COMPACT_ATOMS: atom_id res chain seq x y z
N MET A 1 -1.80 -8.00 13.75
CA MET A 1 -3.10 -7.38 13.38
C MET A 1 -3.02 -5.86 13.21
N HIS A 2 -2.11 -5.15 13.89
CA HIS A 2 -2.02 -3.67 13.85
C HIS A 2 -1.87 -3.04 12.45
N SER A 3 -1.14 -3.68 11.52
CA SER A 3 -0.98 -3.15 10.16
C SER A 3 -2.27 -3.22 9.32
N ALA A 4 -3.07 -4.28 9.50
CA ALA A 4 -4.35 -4.46 8.81
C ALA A 4 -5.42 -3.47 9.32
N GLU A 5 -5.38 -3.14 10.61
CA GLU A 5 -6.25 -2.14 11.22
C GLU A 5 -5.90 -0.72 10.75
N ALA A 6 -4.60 -0.39 10.76
CA ALA A 6 -4.10 0.93 10.37
C ALA A 6 -4.40 1.24 8.90
N LYS A 7 -4.33 0.22 8.02
CA LYS A 7 -4.58 0.35 6.58
C LYS A 7 -6.08 0.48 6.29
N LYS A 8 -6.53 1.71 5.98
CA LYS A 8 -7.92 2.05 5.69
C LYS A 8 -8.19 2.10 4.18
N GLU A 9 -7.84 1.04 3.46
CA GLU A 9 -8.16 0.84 2.04
C GLU A 9 -8.37 -0.65 1.74
N SER A 10 -8.89 -0.96 0.55
CA SER A 10 -8.87 -2.33 0.00
C SER A 10 -7.94 -2.41 -1.21
N ARG A 11 -6.97 -3.33 -1.16
CA ARG A 11 -6.00 -3.55 -2.24
C ARG A 11 -5.58 -5.02 -2.30
N GLY A 12 -5.91 -5.68 -3.42
CA GLY A 12 -5.52 -7.08 -3.66
C GLY A 12 -6.14 -8.02 -2.62
N ALA A 13 -5.29 -8.72 -1.87
CA ALA A 13 -5.72 -9.66 -0.84
C ALA A 13 -6.18 -9.01 0.48
N HIS A 14 -5.85 -7.73 0.70
CA HIS A 14 -6.33 -6.99 1.86
C HIS A 14 -7.66 -6.30 1.50
N ALA A 15 -8.77 -6.89 1.94
CA ALA A 15 -10.12 -6.41 1.66
C ALA A 15 -10.85 -6.04 2.95
N ARG A 16 -11.31 -4.79 3.02
CA ARG A 16 -12.02 -4.21 4.15
C ARG A 16 -13.42 -3.78 3.71
N LYS A 17 -14.45 -4.24 4.42
CA LYS A 17 -15.85 -3.89 4.12
C LYS A 17 -16.15 -2.42 4.37
N ASP A 18 -15.48 -1.81 5.35
CA ASP A 18 -15.58 -0.40 5.70
C ASP A 18 -14.77 0.52 4.78
N PHE A 19 -13.79 -0.01 4.05
CA PHE A 19 -12.99 0.72 3.05
C PHE A 19 -12.83 -0.10 1.78
N ALA A 20 -13.92 -0.27 1.01
CA ALA A 20 -13.99 -1.21 -0.11
C ALA A 20 -13.18 -0.78 -1.36
N ARG A 21 -12.77 0.49 -1.45
CA ARG A 21 -12.06 1.03 -2.62
C ARG A 21 -10.56 1.10 -2.39
N ARG A 22 -9.79 1.05 -3.48
CA ARG A 22 -8.36 1.36 -3.49
C ARG A 22 -8.17 2.86 -3.38
N ASP A 23 -7.26 3.30 -2.53
CA ASP A 23 -6.93 4.71 -2.33
C ASP A 23 -5.45 4.92 -2.65
N ASP A 24 -5.18 5.33 -3.89
CA ASP A 24 -3.82 5.54 -4.37
C ASP A 24 -3.21 6.86 -3.89
N GLU A 25 -4.02 7.83 -3.44
CA GLU A 25 -3.53 9.10 -2.90
C GLU A 25 -2.91 8.90 -1.51
N ASN A 26 -3.60 8.17 -0.63
CA ASN A 26 -3.17 8.02 0.76
C ASN A 26 -2.41 6.71 1.03
N TRP A 27 -2.65 5.65 0.26
CA TRP A 27 -2.20 4.30 0.56
C TRP A 27 -1.32 3.64 -0.53
N MET A 28 -0.87 4.41 -1.52
CA MET A 28 0.21 3.97 -2.43
C MET A 28 1.58 4.01 -1.74
N LYS A 29 1.73 3.19 -0.70
CA LYS A 29 2.92 3.07 0.15
C LYS A 29 3.06 1.65 0.70
N HIS A 30 4.28 1.25 0.99
CA HIS A 30 4.59 0.02 1.70
C HIS A 30 4.48 0.24 3.21
N THR A 31 3.73 -0.60 3.91
CA THR A 31 3.70 -0.63 5.37
C THR A 31 4.90 -1.42 5.89
N LEU A 32 5.71 -0.80 6.75
CA LEU A 32 6.81 -1.43 7.46
C LEU A 32 6.40 -1.59 8.93
N GLY A 33 6.60 -2.79 9.48
CA GLY A 33 6.32 -3.07 10.89
C GLY A 33 7.61 -3.34 11.63
N TYR A 34 7.88 -2.53 12.66
CA TYR A 34 9.01 -2.69 13.57
C TYR A 34 8.49 -3.20 14.91
N TRP A 35 9.21 -4.14 15.50
CA TRP A 35 8.96 -4.61 16.86
C TRP A 35 9.97 -3.94 17.79
N GLU A 36 9.50 -3.03 18.64
CA GLU A 36 10.32 -2.25 19.56
C GLU A 36 9.61 -2.17 20.90
N ASN A 37 10.30 -2.49 22.00
CA ASN A 37 9.78 -2.37 23.38
C ASN A 37 8.39 -3.01 23.58
N GLU A 38 8.21 -4.26 23.11
CA GLU A 38 6.94 -5.00 23.19
C GLU A 38 5.75 -4.36 22.45
N LYS A 39 6.02 -3.35 21.62
CA LYS A 39 5.02 -2.65 20.82
C LYS A 39 5.35 -2.76 19.33
N VAL A 40 4.31 -2.76 18.50
CA VAL A 40 4.45 -2.69 17.05
C VAL A 40 4.45 -1.23 16.62
N ARG A 41 5.57 -0.75 16.10
CA ARG A 41 5.66 0.56 15.43
C ARG A 41 5.45 0.35 13.93
N LEU A 42 4.54 1.11 13.35
CA LEU A 42 4.30 1.10 11.90
C LEU A 42 4.98 2.32 11.28
N ASP A 43 5.65 2.09 10.16
CA ASP A 43 6.26 3.10 9.32
C ASP A 43 5.83 2.89 7.87
N TYR A 44 6.08 3.88 7.02
CA TYR A 44 5.65 3.83 5.62
C TYR A 44 6.75 4.27 4.67
N ARG A 45 6.93 3.53 3.58
CA ARG A 45 7.85 3.88 2.49
C ARG A 45 7.07 4.09 1.19
N PRO A 46 7.34 5.15 0.41
CA PRO A 46 6.67 5.36 -0.88
C PRO A 46 7.00 4.26 -1.89
N VAL A 47 6.03 3.94 -2.75
CA VAL A 47 6.23 3.03 -3.89
C VAL A 47 7.12 3.71 -4.92
N HIS A 48 8.10 2.97 -5.46
CA HIS A 48 8.94 3.47 -6.54
C HIS A 48 8.19 3.26 -7.86
N MET A 49 7.86 4.36 -8.53
CA MET A 49 7.12 4.34 -9.80
C MET A 49 8.05 4.38 -11.02
N ASN A 50 9.36 4.54 -10.82
CA ASN A 50 10.31 4.67 -11.91
C ASN A 50 10.76 3.28 -12.39
N THR A 51 10.93 3.15 -13.70
CA THR A 51 11.61 2.02 -14.33
C THR A 51 13.13 2.16 -14.16
N LEU A 52 13.89 1.11 -14.46
CA LEU A 52 15.35 1.13 -14.37
C LEU A 52 15.97 1.93 -15.54
N ASP A 53 15.28 1.97 -16.68
CA ASP A 53 15.64 2.66 -17.91
C ASP A 53 14.40 3.25 -18.61
N ASP A 54 14.62 4.03 -19.67
CA ASP A 54 13.57 4.68 -20.47
C ASP A 54 13.03 3.78 -21.60
N GLU A 55 13.41 2.50 -21.64
CA GLU A 55 12.96 1.57 -22.69
C GLU A 55 11.44 1.32 -22.62
N ILE A 56 10.87 1.40 -21.41
CA ILE A 56 9.44 1.22 -21.16
C ILE A 56 8.94 2.35 -20.25
N GLN A 57 7.85 2.98 -20.66
CA GLN A 57 7.17 3.98 -19.83
C GLN A 57 6.49 3.33 -18.62
N THR A 58 6.56 4.01 -17.47
CA THR A 58 5.82 3.62 -16.26
C THR A 58 4.33 3.45 -16.56
N LEU A 59 3.79 2.29 -16.21
CA LEU A 59 2.36 2.03 -16.28
C LEU A 59 1.66 2.74 -15.11
N PRO A 60 0.77 3.72 -15.37
CA PRO A 60 0.08 4.43 -14.30
C PRO A 60 -0.88 3.49 -13.54
N PRO A 61 -1.15 3.75 -12.25
CA PRO A 61 -2.06 2.95 -11.46
C PRO A 61 -3.47 2.94 -12.08
N LYS A 62 -3.94 1.79 -12.54
CA LYS A 62 -5.30 1.59 -13.03
C LYS A 62 -6.08 0.68 -12.08
N ALA A 63 -7.36 0.98 -11.87
CA ALA A 63 -8.24 0.10 -11.10
C ALA A 63 -8.31 -1.28 -11.76
N ARG A 64 -8.10 -2.35 -10.98
CA ARG A 64 -8.15 -3.74 -11.49
C ARG A 64 -9.58 -4.26 -11.36
N VAL A 65 -10.27 -4.39 -12.49
CA VAL A 65 -11.62 -4.97 -12.61
C VAL A 65 -11.47 -6.31 -13.34
N TYR A 66 -12.15 -7.34 -12.85
CA TYR A 66 -12.15 -8.69 -13.42
C TYR A 66 -13.39 -8.91 -14.29
#